data_AF-A0A127SZT3-F1
#
_entry.id   AF-A0A127SZT3-F1
#
_cell.length_a   1.000
_cell.length_b   1.000
_cell.length_c   1.000
_cell.angle_alpha   90.00
_cell.angle_beta   90.00
_cell.angle_gamma   90.00
#
_symmetry.space_group_name_H-M   'P 1'
#
loop_
_entity.id
_entity.type
_entity.pdbx_description
1 polymer ?
#
loop_
_entity_poly.entity_id
_entity_poly.type
_entity_poly.pdbx_seq_one_letter_code
_entity_poly.pdbx_strand_id
1 'polypeptide(L)' 'MSRLLPYETIIQATNGEPEAVNAVLAHYAGYIRYYSHIYGHYNVDMEDYIKTKLIESLSKFRLDR' A
#
# COMPACT_ATOMS: atom_id res chain seq x y z
N MET A 1 -15.62 -5.19 -8.02
CA MET A 1 -14.59 -6.01 -8.69
C MET A 1 -13.25 -5.31 -8.54
N SER A 2 -12.34 -5.87 -7.75
CA SER A 2 -10.99 -5.33 -7.55
C SER A 2 -10.21 -5.48 -8.86
N ARG A 3 -10.16 -4.39 -9.63
CA ARG A 3 -9.32 -4.30 -10.83
C ARG A 3 -7.87 -4.35 -10.36
N LEU A 4 -7.14 -5.40 -10.74
CA LEU A 4 -5.73 -5.55 -10.40
C LEU A 4 -4.96 -4.28 -10.79
N LEU A 5 -3.98 -3.90 -9.97
CA LEU A 5 -3.08 -2.81 -10.29
C LEU A 5 -2.31 -3.13 -11.58
N PRO A 6 -2.18 -2.16 -12.52
CA PRO A 6 -1.35 -2.33 -13.69
C PRO A 6 0.09 -2.65 -13.28
N TYR A 7 0.73 -3.56 -14.02
CA TYR A 7 2.12 -3.93 -13.77
C TYR A 7 3.06 -2.71 -13.84
N GLU A 8 2.82 -1.80 -14.78
CA GLU A 8 3.55 -0.54 -14.91
C GLU A 8 3.49 0.30 -13.62
N THR A 9 2.31 0.43 -13.00
CA THR A 9 2.13 1.13 -11.73
C THR A 9 2.92 0.45 -10.60
N ILE A 10 2.98 -0.88 -10.59
CA ILE A 10 3.77 -1.62 -9.59
C ILE A 10 5.27 -1.33 -9.79
N ILE A 11 5.78 -1.37 -11.03
CA ILE A 11 7.18 -1.02 -11.32
C ILE A 11 7.49 0.41 -10.87
N GLN A 12 6.64 1.37 -11.26
CA GLN A 12 6.82 2.78 -10.91
C GLN A 12 6.82 2.97 -9.39
N ALA A 13 5.91 2.32 -8.68
CA ALA A 13 5.86 2.35 -7.22
C ALA A 13 7.13 1.74 -6.60
N THR A 14 7.66 0.65 -7.16
CA THR A 14 8.93 0.04 -6.69
C THR A 14 10.14 0.91 -6.95
N ASN A 15 10.11 1.72 -8.01
CA ASN A 15 11.13 2.74 -8.29
C ASN A 15 10.99 4.00 -7.42
N GLY A 16 10.00 4.06 -6.53
CA GLY A 16 9.76 5.19 -5.62
C GLY A 16 9.00 6.36 -6.25
N GLU A 17 8.29 6.14 -7.36
CA GLU A 17 7.48 7.17 -8.01
C GLU A 17 6.25 7.50 -7.12
N PRO A 18 6.08 8.76 -6.68
CA PRO A 18 5.09 9.13 -5.67
C PRO A 18 3.63 8.94 -6.14
N GLU A 19 3.30 9.18 -7.41
CA GLU A 19 1.95 8.99 -7.94
C GLU A 19 1.55 7.51 -7.95
N ALA A 20 2.47 6.63 -8.31
CA ALA A 20 2.30 5.19 -8.35
C ALA A 20 2.23 4.60 -6.94
N VAL A 21 3.07 5.06 -6.01
CA VAL A 21 2.96 4.69 -4.59
C VAL A 21 1.58 5.07 -4.06
N ASN A 22 1.11 6.29 -4.36
CA ASN A 22 -0.22 6.74 -3.96
C ASN A 22 -1.34 5.90 -4.61
N ALA A 23 -1.19 5.52 -5.88
CA ALA A 23 -2.14 4.64 -6.56
C ALA A 23 -2.22 3.25 -5.90
N VAL A 24 -1.09 2.70 -5.47
CA VAL A 24 -1.04 1.43 -4.71
C VAL A 24 -1.72 1.59 -3.35
N LEU A 25 -1.43 2.67 -2.60
CA LEU A 25 -2.08 2.95 -1.32
C LEU A 25 -3.60 3.13 -1.48
N ALA A 26 -4.04 3.86 -2.50
CA ALA A 26 -5.45 4.07 -2.80
C ALA A 26 -6.16 2.75 -3.17
N HIS A 27 -5.50 1.89 -3.94
CA HIS A 27 -6.03 0.57 -4.27
C HIS A 27 -6.25 -0.30 -3.03
N TYR A 28 -5.33 -0.25 -2.07
CA TYR A 28 -5.42 -1.00 -0.82
C TYR A 28 -6.11 -0.25 0.33
N ALA A 29 -6.59 0.99 0.14
CA ALA A 29 -7.13 1.83 1.20
C ALA A 29 -8.26 1.16 2.01
N GLY A 30 -9.13 0.39 1.35
CA GLY A 30 -10.18 -0.38 2.02
C GLY A 30 -9.63 -1.46 2.96
N TYR A 31 -8.56 -2.16 2.54
CA TYR A 31 -7.87 -3.15 3.37
C TYR A 31 -7.13 -2.48 4.52
N ILE A 32 -6.40 -1.39 4.23
CA ILE A 32 -5.67 -0.62 5.25
C ILE A 32 -6.66 -0.22 6.36
N ARG A 33 -7.77 0.42 6.00
CA ARG A 33 -8.81 0.82 6.96
C ARG A 33 -9.37 -0.34 7.76
N TYR A 34 -9.61 -1.49 7.13
CA TYR A 34 -10.10 -2.69 7.81
C TYR A 34 -9.09 -3.20 8.86
N TYR A 35 -7.81 -3.30 8.49
CA TYR A 35 -6.74 -3.74 9.39
C TYR A 35 -6.33 -2.69 10.44
N SER A 36 -6.70 -1.43 10.25
CA SER A 36 -6.54 -0.35 11.24
C SER A 36 -7.50 -0.45 12.41
N HIS A 37 -8.54 -1.30 12.33
CA HIS A 37 -9.41 -1.54 13.47
C HIS A 37 -8.71 -2.43 14.50
N ILE A 38 -8.44 -1.86 15.68
CA ILE A 38 -7.89 -2.56 16.83
C ILE A 38 -8.95 -2.56 17.93
N TYR A 39 -9.29 -3.75 18.43
CA TYR A 39 -10.32 -3.95 19.47
C TYR A 39 -11.67 -3.27 19.16
N GLY A 40 -12.07 -3.24 17.88
CA GLY A 40 -13.32 -2.62 17.44
C GLY A 40 -13.25 -1.10 17.27
N HIS A 41 -12.13 -0.46 17.61
CA HIS A 41 -11.92 0.97 17.44
C HIS A 41 -10.99 1.25 16.26
N TYR A 42 -11.28 2.31 15.52
CA TYR A 42 -10.39 2.79 14.48
C TYR A 42 -9.13 3.38 15.09
N ASN A 43 -7.96 2.86 14.71
CA ASN A 43 -6.68 3.35 15.18
C ASN A 43 -5.91 3.99 14.02
N VAL A 44 -5.74 5.31 14.10
CA VAL A 44 -4.99 6.12 13.10
C VAL A 44 -3.51 5.73 13.09
N ASP A 45 -2.90 5.49 14.24
CA ASP A 45 -1.50 5.07 14.33
C ASP A 45 -1.29 3.72 13.64
N MET A 46 -2.28 2.82 13.73
CA MET A 46 -2.25 1.53 13.03
C MET A 46 -2.40 1.70 11.52
N GLU A 47 -3.26 2.62 11.07
CA GLU A 47 -3.38 2.99 9.65
C GLU A 47 -2.05 3.49 9.08
N ASP A 48 -1.40 4.43 9.76
CA ASP A 48 -0.12 5.00 9.33
C ASP A 48 1.00 3.96 9.42
N TYR A 49 0.97 3.07 10.41
CA TYR A 49 1.89 1.94 10.49
C TYR A 49 1.75 1.01 9.28
N ILE A 50 0.52 0.63 8.92
CA ILE A 50 0.26 -0.25 7.76
C ILE A 50 0.71 0.42 6.46
N LYS A 51 0.38 1.71 6.26
CA LYS A 51 0.83 2.48 5.09
C LYS A 51 2.35 2.52 4.99
N THR A 52 3.03 2.83 6.10
CA THR A 52 4.49 2.89 6.17
C THR A 52 5.11 1.54 5.83
N LYS A 53 4.57 0.45 6.39
CA LYS A 53 5.04 -0.91 6.09
C LYS A 53 4.83 -1.31 4.64
N LEU A 54 3.73 -0.89 4.02
CA LEU A 54 3.49 -1.14 2.60
C LEU A 54 4.51 -0.40 1.72
N ILE A 55 4.79 0.87 2.00
CA ILE A 55 5.80 1.68 1.30
C ILE A 55 7.20 1.07 1.46
N GLU A 56 7.57 0.68 2.68
CA GLU A 56 8.85 0.03 2.97
C GLU A 56 9.00 -1.29 2.20
N SER A 57 7.91 -2.06 2.11
CA SER A 57 7.89 -3.33 1.38
C SER A 57 7.98 -3.12 -0.13
N LEU A 58 7.31 -2.10 -0.68
CA LEU A 58 7.40 -1.70 -2.09
C LEU A 58 8.84 -1.30 -2.46
N SER A 59 9.51 -0.52 -1.62
CA SER A 59 10.90 -0.12 -1.85
C SER A 59 11.88 -1.29 -1.78
N LYS A 60 11.57 -2.34 -1.01
CA LYS A 60 12.39 -3.56 -0.89
C LYS A 60 12.03 -4.63 -1.93
N PHE A 61 10.94 -4.44 -2.67
CA PHE A 61 10.44 -5.42 -3.62
C PHE A 61 11.34 -5.43 -4.86
N ARG A 62 11.88 -6.61 -5.18
CA ARG A 62 12.69 -6.85 -6.37
C ARG A 62 11.91 -7.71 -7.35
N LEU A 63 11.69 -7.18 -8.54
CA LEU A 63 10.99 -7.87 -9.64
C LEU A 63 11.91 -8.83 -10.41
N ASP A 64 13.22 -8.68 -10.20
CA ASP A 64 14.36 -9.33 -10.84
C ASP A 64 14.68 -10.73 -10.26
N ARG A 65 13.71 -11.39 -9.61
CA ARG A 65 13.88 -12.76 -9.07
C ARG A 65 12.89 -13.76 -9.67
#